data_AF-A0A958TJA0-F1
#
_entry.id   AF-A0A958TJA0-F1
#
_cell.length_a   1.000
_cell.length_b   1.000
_cell.length_c   1.000
_cell.angle_alpha   90.00
_cell.angle_beta   90.00
_cell.angle_gamma   90.00
#
_symmetry.space_group_name_H-M   'P 1'
#
loop_
_entity.id
_entity.type
_entity.pdbx_description
1 polymer ?
#
loop_
_entity_poly.entity_id
_entity_poly.type
_entity_poly.pdbx_seq_one_letter_code
_entity_poly.pdbx_strand_id
1 'polypeptide(L)'
;MSIQAQTPIIKGTSKKGISFKYEWFNPIYFHIRKYLSDGNIRRILLMGGSSASKSHSALQALSIDGYIKNYSTLIFRKEQASIKDTVKNELVASLENARMYNAYQTYEFEFRSAKGTKMRLRGLDKEGKVKGLKGYKKLYFDELDHFTFKDWSEAGRRLRGEDNQQII
;
A
#
# COMPACT_ATOMS: atom_id res chain seq x y z
N MET A 1 -31.15 -9.11 -36.64
CA MET A 1 -31.42 -8.58 -35.30
C MET A 1 -30.18 -8.74 -34.46
N SER A 2 -29.36 -7.70 -34.36
CA SER A 2 -28.18 -7.66 -33.49
C SER A 2 -28.45 -6.65 -32.38
N ILE A 3 -28.61 -7.15 -31.16
CA ILE A 3 -28.83 -6.31 -29.97
C ILE A 3 -27.46 -5.78 -29.57
N GLN A 4 -27.17 -4.52 -29.88
CA GLN A 4 -26.05 -3.80 -29.29
C GLN A 4 -26.40 -3.46 -27.84
N ALA A 5 -25.68 -4.08 -26.90
CA ALA A 5 -25.76 -3.71 -25.49
C ALA A 5 -25.21 -2.30 -25.30
N GLN A 6 -26.10 -1.33 -25.03
CA GLN A 6 -25.71 0.00 -24.56
C GLN A 6 -25.34 -0.09 -23.09
N THR A 7 -24.07 0.09 -22.78
CA THR A 7 -23.58 0.23 -21.41
C THR A 7 -24.09 1.56 -20.83
N PRO A 8 -24.71 1.59 -19.63
CA PRO A 8 -25.25 2.82 -19.08
C PRO A 8 -24.12 3.76 -18.64
N ILE A 9 -24.11 4.97 -19.18
CA ILE A 9 -23.22 6.05 -18.74
C ILE A 9 -23.86 6.70 -17.52
N ILE A 10 -23.37 6.34 -16.33
CA ILE A 10 -23.71 7.06 -15.09
C ILE A 10 -22.97 8.41 -15.13
N LYS A 11 -23.71 9.49 -15.39
CA LYS A 11 -23.21 10.87 -15.28
C LYS A 11 -23.02 11.21 -13.80
N GLY A 12 -21.76 11.17 -13.35
CA GLY A 12 -21.32 11.73 -12.08
C GLY A 12 -20.24 12.77 -12.31
N THR A 13 -20.54 14.03 -12.00
CA THR A 13 -19.59 15.15 -11.93
C THR A 13 -18.48 14.85 -10.92
N SER A 14 -17.21 14.70 -11.34
CA SER A 14 -16.07 14.81 -10.42
C SER A 14 -14.77 15.19 -11.14
N LYS A 15 -13.88 15.93 -10.44
CA LYS A 15 -12.51 16.25 -10.87
C LYS A 15 -11.89 15.00 -11.52
N LYS A 16 -11.38 15.11 -12.76
CA LYS A 16 -10.75 14.01 -13.53
C LYS A 16 -9.88 13.13 -12.63
N GLY A 17 -10.44 12.01 -12.17
CA GLY A 17 -9.70 11.00 -11.42
C GLY A 17 -8.93 10.12 -12.40
N ILE A 18 -7.75 9.64 -11.99
CA ILE A 18 -7.00 8.67 -12.76
C ILE A 18 -7.75 7.32 -12.72
N SER A 19 -8.16 6.84 -13.90
CA SER A 19 -8.79 5.54 -14.11
C SER A 19 -7.75 4.53 -14.64
N PHE A 20 -7.77 3.32 -14.11
CA PHE A 20 -6.91 2.22 -14.54
C PHE A 20 -7.72 1.15 -15.25
N LYS A 21 -7.16 0.55 -16.30
CA LYS A 21 -7.80 -0.59 -16.99
C LYS A 21 -7.66 -1.85 -16.14
N TYR A 22 -8.70 -2.69 -16.11
CA TYR A 22 -8.71 -3.94 -15.34
C TYR A 22 -7.60 -4.91 -15.74
N GLU A 23 -7.21 -4.92 -17.02
CA GLU A 23 -6.15 -5.77 -17.57
C GLU A 23 -4.75 -5.44 -17.05
N TRP A 24 -4.55 -4.25 -16.46
CA TRP A 24 -3.23 -3.80 -16.03
C TRP A 24 -2.79 -4.38 -14.70
N PHE A 25 -3.74 -4.82 -13.87
CA PHE A 25 -3.47 -5.21 -12.49
C PHE A 25 -4.24 -6.47 -12.11
N ASN A 26 -3.73 -7.20 -11.11
CA ASN A 26 -4.48 -8.29 -10.49
C ASN A 26 -5.82 -7.75 -9.94
N PRO A 27 -6.95 -8.47 -10.04
CA PRO A 27 -8.24 -8.03 -9.49
C PRO A 27 -8.18 -7.52 -8.04
N ILE A 28 -7.33 -8.13 -7.20
CA ILE A 28 -7.12 -7.72 -5.81
C ILE A 28 -6.68 -6.26 -5.69
N TYR A 29 -5.87 -5.76 -6.61
CA TYR A 29 -5.43 -4.35 -6.65
C TYR A 29 -6.63 -3.38 -6.57
N PHE A 30 -7.68 -3.64 -7.34
CA PHE A 30 -8.85 -2.76 -7.42
C PHE A 30 -9.64 -2.76 -6.11
N HIS A 31 -9.75 -3.91 -5.45
CA HIS A 31 -10.35 -4.02 -4.13
C HIS A 31 -9.53 -3.25 -3.09
N ILE A 32 -8.20 -3.42 -3.09
CA ILE A 32 -7.31 -2.67 -2.19
C ILE A 32 -7.47 -1.16 -2.41
N ARG A 33 -7.40 -0.69 -3.66
CA ARG A 33 -7.53 0.74 -3.99
C ARG A 33 -8.87 1.33 -3.57
N LYS A 34 -9.96 0.56 -3.69
CA LYS A 34 -11.29 0.94 -3.19
C LYS A 34 -11.24 1.19 -1.69
N TYR A 35 -10.71 0.26 -0.91
CA TYR A 35 -10.63 0.39 0.55
C TYR A 35 -9.61 1.44 1.02
N LEU A 36 -8.51 1.64 0.29
CA LEU A 36 -7.53 2.70 0.58
C LEU A 36 -8.14 4.12 0.46
N SER A 37 -9.16 4.26 -0.38
CA SER A 37 -9.84 5.53 -0.62
C SER A 37 -10.98 5.79 0.36
N ASP A 38 -11.44 4.78 1.09
CA ASP A 38 -12.50 4.90 2.09
C ASP A 38 -11.91 5.31 3.45
N GLY A 39 -12.13 6.56 3.84
CA GLY A 39 -11.65 7.11 5.11
C GLY A 39 -12.31 6.52 6.36
N ASN A 40 -13.44 5.81 6.22
CA ASN A 40 -14.11 5.16 7.34
C ASN A 40 -13.49 3.81 7.69
N ILE A 41 -12.74 3.21 6.76
CA ILE A 41 -12.06 1.94 6.98
C ILE A 41 -10.71 2.25 7.63
N ARG A 42 -10.50 1.76 8.86
CA ARG A 42 -9.24 1.98 9.59
C ARG A 42 -8.22 0.86 9.40
N ARG A 43 -8.69 -0.35 9.16
CA ARG A 43 -7.90 -1.59 9.08
C ARG A 43 -8.35 -2.39 7.85
N ILE A 44 -7.40 -2.80 7.03
CA ILE A 44 -7.63 -3.62 5.84
C ILE A 44 -6.83 -4.91 6.05
N LEU A 45 -7.48 -6.07 6.09
CA LEU A 45 -6.78 -7.35 6.29
C LEU A 45 -6.77 -8.12 4.97
N LEU A 46 -5.57 -8.44 4.48
CA LEU A 46 -5.36 -9.19 3.25
C LEU A 46 -5.09 -10.67 3.57
N MET A 47 -6.16 -11.43 3.75
CA MET A 47 -6.10 -12.86 4.08
C MET A 47 -6.19 -13.72 2.82
N GLY A 48 -5.45 -14.83 2.78
CA GLY A 48 -5.51 -15.82 1.69
C GLY A 48 -4.25 -16.68 1.61
N GLY A 49 -4.27 -17.72 0.79
CA GLY A 49 -3.13 -18.63 0.61
C GLY A 49 -1.84 -17.95 0.14
N SER A 50 -0.72 -18.67 0.25
CA SER A 50 0.54 -18.29 -0.38
C SER A 50 0.34 -18.09 -1.90
N SER A 51 1.15 -17.23 -2.51
CA SER A 51 1.13 -16.94 -3.96
C SER A 51 -0.15 -16.27 -4.51
N ALA A 52 -1.08 -15.84 -3.66
CA ALA A 52 -2.27 -15.08 -4.08
C ALA A 52 -1.98 -13.61 -4.50
N SER A 53 -0.71 -13.25 -4.77
CA SER A 53 -0.29 -11.90 -5.20
C SER A 53 -0.68 -10.74 -4.26
N LYS A 54 -0.89 -11.03 -2.98
CA LYS A 54 -1.37 -10.06 -1.98
C LYS A 54 -0.36 -8.94 -1.73
N SER A 55 0.88 -9.30 -1.37
CA SER A 55 1.94 -8.32 -1.10
C SER A 55 2.27 -7.48 -2.32
N HIS A 56 2.38 -8.11 -3.50
CA HIS A 56 2.54 -7.42 -4.77
C HIS A 56 1.44 -6.36 -5.00
N SER A 57 0.18 -6.79 -4.94
CA SER A 57 -0.97 -5.92 -5.21
C SER A 57 -1.09 -4.79 -4.17
N ALA A 58 -0.75 -5.07 -2.91
CA ALA A 58 -0.77 -4.08 -1.84
C ALA A 58 0.31 -3.02 -2.04
N LEU A 59 1.56 -3.43 -2.29
CA LEU A 59 2.68 -2.52 -2.52
C LEU A 59 2.49 -1.69 -3.79
N GLN A 60 1.94 -2.30 -4.84
CA GLN A 60 1.54 -1.62 -6.07
C GLN A 60 0.44 -0.58 -5.82
N ALA A 61 -0.62 -0.93 -5.08
CA ALA A 61 -1.69 0.01 -4.73
C ALA A 61 -1.18 1.15 -3.85
N LEU A 62 -0.38 0.85 -2.84
CA LEU A 62 0.16 1.84 -1.90
C LEU A 62 1.15 2.80 -2.56
N SER A 63 2.00 2.31 -3.47
CA SER A 63 2.94 3.15 -4.23
C SER A 63 2.21 4.11 -5.17
N ILE A 64 1.31 3.59 -6.01
CA ILE A 64 0.53 4.39 -6.96
C ILE A 64 -0.37 5.39 -6.22
N ASP A 65 -1.16 4.94 -5.24
CA ASP A 65 -2.09 5.82 -4.52
C ASP A 65 -1.34 6.86 -3.68
N GLY A 66 -0.22 6.48 -3.05
CA GLY A 66 0.66 7.39 -2.32
C GLY A 66 1.29 8.45 -3.22
N TYR A 67 1.70 8.08 -4.43
CA TYR A 67 2.23 9.02 -5.43
C TYR A 67 1.16 9.99 -5.95
N ILE A 68 -0.05 9.50 -6.21
CA ILE A 68 -1.17 10.31 -6.73
C ILE A 68 -1.68 11.28 -5.65
N LYS A 69 -1.91 10.78 -4.43
CA LYS A 69 -2.50 11.53 -3.32
C LYS A 69 -1.47 12.19 -2.40
N ASN A 70 -0.19 12.11 -2.73
CA ASN A 70 0.92 12.74 -2.02
C ASN A 70 1.01 12.34 -0.53
N TYR A 71 1.04 11.04 -0.23
CA TYR A 71 1.26 10.55 1.14
C TYR A 71 2.40 9.52 1.21
N SER A 72 2.97 9.36 2.42
CA SER A 72 4.00 8.36 2.69
C SER A 72 3.45 7.11 3.37
N THR A 73 4.09 5.97 3.10
CA THR A 73 3.77 4.65 3.64
C THR A 73 4.96 4.12 4.43
N LEU A 74 4.71 3.56 5.61
CA LEU A 74 5.69 2.80 6.38
C LEU A 74 5.35 1.31 6.28
N ILE A 75 6.31 0.52 5.83
CA ILE A 75 6.17 -0.91 5.57
C ILE A 75 6.98 -1.64 6.64
N PHE A 76 6.30 -2.50 7.37
CA PHE A 76 6.87 -3.33 8.42
C PHE A 76 7.08 -4.75 7.92
N ARG A 77 8.24 -5.28 8.30
CA ARG A 77 8.54 -6.71 8.32
C ARG A 77 8.87 -7.09 9.76
N LYS A 78 8.63 -8.32 10.19
CA LYS A 78 8.96 -8.70 11.58
C LYS A 78 10.47 -8.59 11.81
N GLU A 79 11.26 -9.20 10.95
CA GLU A 79 12.72 -9.22 11.05
C GLU A 79 13.35 -8.18 10.13
N GLN A 80 14.27 -7.37 10.66
CA GLN A 80 14.99 -6.37 9.85
C GLN A 80 15.88 -7.04 8.78
N ALA A 81 16.49 -8.18 9.11
CA ALA A 81 17.44 -8.87 8.25
C ALA A 81 16.79 -9.38 6.95
N SER A 82 15.54 -9.85 7.02
CA SER A 82 14.83 -10.40 5.86
C SER A 82 14.31 -9.34 4.89
N ILE A 83 14.32 -8.05 5.25
CA ILE A 83 13.73 -6.98 4.44
C ILE A 83 14.33 -6.91 3.03
N LYS A 84 15.65 -7.02 2.92
CA LYS A 84 16.36 -6.89 1.65
C LYS A 84 15.97 -7.99 0.67
N ASP A 85 15.83 -9.22 1.18
CA ASP A 85 15.57 -10.40 0.36
C ASP A 85 14.08 -10.62 0.09
N THR A 86 13.19 -10.01 0.89
CA THR A 86 11.74 -10.17 0.80
C THR A 86 11.04 -8.90 0.31
N VAL A 87 10.48 -8.10 1.21
CA VAL A 87 9.58 -6.97 0.90
C VAL A 87 10.24 -5.88 0.05
N LYS A 88 11.57 -5.71 0.12
CA LYS A 88 12.28 -4.78 -0.76
C LYS A 88 12.23 -5.23 -2.21
N ASN A 89 12.56 -6.50 -2.49
CA ASN A 89 12.53 -7.07 -3.83
C ASN A 89 11.09 -7.05 -4.38
N GLU A 90 10.12 -7.37 -3.54
CA GLU A 90 8.70 -7.30 -3.91
C GLU A 90 8.25 -5.88 -4.25
N LEU A 91 8.71 -4.86 -3.51
CA LEU A 91 8.41 -3.46 -3.80
C LEU A 91 9.07 -3.00 -5.12
N VAL A 92 10.30 -3.43 -5.40
CA VAL A 92 10.95 -3.18 -6.69
C VAL A 92 10.10 -3.78 -7.83
N ALA A 93 9.76 -5.07 -7.74
CA ALA A 93 8.94 -5.74 -8.74
C ALA A 93 7.57 -5.08 -8.94
N SER A 94 6.92 -4.65 -7.84
CA SER A 94 5.63 -3.94 -7.88
C SER A 94 5.72 -2.60 -8.61
N LEU A 95 6.81 -1.85 -8.37
CA LEU A 95 7.07 -0.56 -9.03
C LEU A 95 7.42 -0.74 -10.50
N GLU A 96 8.20 -1.75 -10.86
CA GLU A 96 8.54 -2.07 -12.25
C GLU A 96 7.29 -2.50 -13.03
N ASN A 97 6.49 -3.40 -12.46
CA ASN A 97 5.23 -3.84 -13.06
C ASN A 97 4.25 -2.68 -13.28
N ALA A 98 4.22 -1.73 -12.34
CA ALA A 98 3.43 -0.50 -12.46
C ALA A 98 4.04 0.56 -13.40
N ARG A 99 5.24 0.34 -13.96
CA ARG A 99 6.04 1.33 -14.71
C ARG A 99 6.31 2.61 -13.91
N MET A 100 6.41 2.48 -12.59
CA MET A 100 6.62 3.56 -11.63
C MET A 100 8.04 3.59 -11.06
N TYR A 101 8.87 2.58 -11.33
CA TYR A 101 10.22 2.47 -10.75
C TYR A 101 11.05 3.76 -10.91
N ASN A 102 11.09 4.32 -12.12
CA ASN A 102 11.84 5.55 -12.42
C ASN A 102 11.28 6.81 -11.74
N ALA A 103 10.08 6.75 -11.16
CA ALA A 103 9.51 7.84 -10.37
C ALA A 103 10.05 7.87 -8.93
N TYR A 104 10.84 6.86 -8.52
CA TYR A 104 11.39 6.70 -7.19
C TYR A 104 12.92 6.63 -7.21
N GLN A 105 13.54 7.35 -6.27
CA GLN A 105 14.91 7.12 -5.87
C GLN A 105 14.95 6.04 -4.79
N THR A 106 15.75 5.01 -5.04
CA THR A 106 15.86 3.83 -4.17
C THR A 106 17.04 3.96 -3.21
N TYR A 107 16.80 3.71 -1.93
CA TYR A 107 17.80 3.61 -0.87
C TYR A 107 17.77 2.21 -0.25
N GLU A 108 18.58 1.99 0.79
CA GLU A 108 18.64 0.69 1.45
C GLU A 108 17.30 0.24 2.04
N PHE A 109 16.63 1.15 2.78
CA PHE A 109 15.37 0.91 3.48
C PHE A 109 14.30 1.98 3.18
N GLU A 110 14.41 2.67 2.04
CA GLU A 110 13.47 3.73 1.65
C GLU A 110 13.39 3.84 0.14
N PHE A 111 12.20 4.10 -0.39
CA PHE A 111 11.98 4.56 -1.75
C PHE A 111 11.35 5.95 -1.67
N ARG A 112 11.96 6.95 -2.29
CA ARG A 112 11.48 8.34 -2.27
C ARG A 112 11.00 8.74 -3.65
N SER A 113 9.75 9.14 -3.77
CA SER A 113 9.21 9.60 -5.05
C SER A 113 9.76 10.97 -5.43
N ALA A 114 9.68 11.33 -6.71
CA ALA A 114 9.97 12.67 -7.21
C ALA A 114 9.13 13.78 -6.54
N LYS A 115 8.00 13.43 -5.90
CA LYS A 115 7.15 14.37 -5.14
C LYS A 115 7.52 14.48 -3.66
N GLY A 116 8.54 13.75 -3.21
CA GLY A 116 9.00 13.75 -1.81
C GLY A 116 8.26 12.77 -0.89
N THR A 117 7.27 12.03 -1.39
CA THR A 117 6.63 10.95 -0.62
C THR A 117 7.58 9.77 -0.46
N LYS A 118 7.40 8.99 0.60
CA LYS A 118 8.33 7.92 0.97
C LYS A 118 7.60 6.60 1.19
N MET A 119 8.22 5.51 0.75
CA MET A 119 7.91 4.16 1.17
C MET A 119 9.10 3.67 1.98
N ARG A 120 8.99 3.72 3.31
CA ARG A 120 10.08 3.32 4.22
C ARG A 120 9.86 1.88 4.67
N LEU A 121 10.93 1.10 4.69
CA LEU A 121 10.96 -0.27 5.18
C LEU A 121 11.53 -0.29 6.60
N ARG A 122 10.93 -1.06 7.51
CA ARG A 122 11.41 -1.17 8.89
C ARG A 122 11.12 -2.55 9.51
N GLY A 123 12.08 -3.09 10.25
CA GLY A 123 11.89 -4.27 11.10
C GLY A 123 11.17 -3.93 12.41
N LEU A 124 10.43 -4.88 12.98
CA LEU A 124 9.85 -4.81 14.34
C LEU A 124 10.40 -5.91 15.25
N ASP A 125 11.67 -6.26 15.04
CA ASP A 125 12.47 -7.24 15.78
C ASP A 125 12.84 -6.77 17.19
N LYS A 126 12.80 -5.45 17.45
CA LYS A 126 13.12 -4.86 18.77
C LYS A 126 12.01 -3.93 19.25
N GLU A 127 11.80 -3.92 20.56
CA GLU A 127 10.81 -3.07 21.21
C GLU A 127 11.08 -1.58 20.93
N GLY A 128 10.02 -0.79 20.78
CA GLY A 128 10.11 0.65 20.51
C GLY A 128 10.31 1.04 19.03
N LYS A 129 10.55 0.09 18.11
CA LYS A 129 10.63 0.38 16.67
C LYS A 129 9.31 0.85 16.03
N VAL A 130 8.19 0.70 16.73
CA VAL A 130 6.86 1.24 16.35
C VAL A 130 6.76 2.77 16.57
N LYS A 131 7.73 3.41 17.23
CA LYS A 131 7.77 4.87 17.40
C LYS A 131 8.02 5.61 16.08
N GLY A 132 7.72 6.91 16.04
CA GLY A 132 8.04 7.77 14.89
C GLY A 132 7.17 7.52 13.66
N LEU A 133 5.85 7.49 13.86
CA LEU A 133 4.85 7.32 12.78
C LEU A 133 4.35 8.64 12.19
N LYS A 134 4.82 9.79 12.70
CA LYS A 134 4.46 11.12 12.20
C LYS A 134 4.88 11.24 10.73
N GLY A 135 3.97 11.72 9.88
CA GLY A 135 4.20 11.89 8.44
C GLY A 135 3.92 10.63 7.60
N TYR A 136 3.43 9.55 8.19
CA TYR A 136 2.92 8.39 7.47
C TYR A 136 1.40 8.33 7.54
N LYS A 137 0.78 8.13 6.38
CA LYS A 137 -0.68 7.98 6.28
C LYS A 137 -1.09 6.50 6.29
N LYS A 138 -0.25 5.64 5.75
CA LYS A 138 -0.51 4.20 5.65
C LYS A 138 0.61 3.43 6.33
N LEU A 139 0.23 2.42 7.10
CA LEU A 139 1.15 1.38 7.58
C LEU A 139 0.81 0.09 6.88
N TYR A 140 1.81 -0.65 6.41
CA TYR A 140 1.63 -1.95 5.80
C TYR A 140 2.44 -2.99 6.56
N PHE A 141 1.81 -4.08 7.02
CA PHE A 141 2.47 -5.19 7.69
C PHE A 141 2.57 -6.38 6.74
N ASP A 142 3.77 -6.64 6.25
CA ASP A 142 4.03 -7.78 5.37
C ASP A 142 4.23 -9.07 6.17
N GLU A 143 3.46 -10.12 5.84
CA GLU A 143 3.26 -11.34 6.64
C GLU A 143 2.82 -11.02 8.07
N LEU A 144 1.59 -10.52 8.19
CA LEU A 144 0.99 -10.11 9.46
C LEU A 144 1.04 -11.20 10.55
N ASP A 145 1.00 -12.47 10.14
CA ASP A 145 1.06 -13.65 11.01
C ASP A 145 2.39 -13.80 11.76
N HIS A 146 3.46 -13.12 11.31
CA HIS A 146 4.74 -13.08 12.03
C HIS A 146 4.77 -12.03 13.15
N PHE A 147 3.75 -11.18 13.25
CA PHE A 147 3.67 -10.13 14.27
C PHE A 147 2.80 -10.55 15.44
N THR A 148 3.12 -10.00 16.61
CA THR A 148 2.25 -10.18 17.77
C THR A 148 1.06 -9.23 17.69
N PHE A 149 -0.05 -9.58 18.35
CA PHE A 149 -1.17 -8.66 18.50
C PHE A 149 -0.77 -7.35 19.20
N LYS A 150 0.21 -7.40 20.12
CA LYS A 150 0.77 -6.22 20.79
C LYS A 150 1.40 -5.26 19.77
N ASP A 151 2.21 -5.76 18.85
CA ASP A 151 2.85 -4.96 17.79
C ASP A 151 1.79 -4.22 16.95
N TRP A 152 0.77 -4.95 16.49
CA TRP A 152 -0.32 -4.41 15.67
C TRP A 152 -1.17 -3.38 16.43
N SER A 153 -1.56 -3.68 17.67
CA SER A 153 -2.36 -2.80 18.51
C SER A 153 -1.61 -1.50 18.83
N GLU A 154 -0.31 -1.59 19.14
CA GLU A 154 0.52 -0.42 19.40
C GLU A 154 0.64 0.48 18.16
N ALA A 155 0.81 -0.09 16.97
CA ALA A 155 0.84 0.66 15.72
C ALA A 155 -0.48 1.42 15.48
N GLY A 156 -1.62 0.78 15.73
CA GLY A 156 -2.94 1.42 15.64
C GLY A 156 -3.15 2.52 16.67
N ARG A 157 -2.62 2.37 17.88
CA ARG A 157 -2.67 3.42 18.91
C ARG A 157 -1.84 4.64 18.54
N ARG A 158 -0.69 4.43 17.88
CA ARG A 158 0.26 5.49 17.53
C ARG A 158 -0.06 6.20 16.21
N LEU A 159 -0.66 5.51 15.25
CA LEU A 159 -1.07 6.10 13.98
C LEU A 159 -2.40 6.84 14.16
N ARG A 160 -2.32 8.10 14.58
CA ARG A 160 -3.47 8.99 14.81
C ARG A 160 -3.10 10.42 14.43
N GLY A 161 -4.11 11.26 14.29
CA GLY A 161 -3.96 12.71 14.10
C GLY A 161 -4.12 13.19 12.65
N GLU A 162 -4.41 12.30 11.70
CA GLU A 162 -4.71 12.68 10.31
C GLU A 162 -5.85 11.82 9.74
N ASP A 163 -6.65 12.42 8.86
CA ASP A 163 -7.76 11.73 8.18
C ASP A 163 -7.27 10.62 7.25
N ASN A 164 -8.06 9.55 7.15
CA ASN A 164 -7.79 8.39 6.30
C ASN A 164 -6.40 7.76 6.58
N GLN A 165 -6.00 7.75 7.86
CA GLN A 165 -4.90 6.92 8.32
C GLN A 165 -5.33 5.46 8.39
N GLN A 166 -4.57 4.56 7.79
CA GLN A 166 -4.94 3.15 7.69
C GLN A 166 -3.78 2.22 8.03
N ILE A 167 -4.12 1.05 8.56
CA ILE A 167 -3.19 -0.07 8.69
C ILE A 167 -3.68 -1.18 7.77
N ILE A 168 -2.77 -1.69 6.96
CA ILE A 168 -2.96 -2.72 5.95
C ILE A 168 -2.12 -3.93 6.36
#